data_AF-A0A7X7QHL6-F1
#
_entry.id   AF-A0A7X7QHL6-F1
#
_cell.length_a   1.000
_cell.length_b   1.000
_cell.length_c   1.000
_cell.angle_alpha   90.00
_cell.angle_beta   90.00
_cell.angle_gamma   90.00
#
_symmetry.space_group_name_H-M   'P 1'
#
loop_
_entity.id
_entity.type
_entity.pdbx_description
1 polymer ?
#
loop_
_entity_poly.entity_id
_entity_poly.type
_entity_poly.pdbx_seq_one_letter_code
_entity_poly.pdbx_strand_id
1 'polypeptide(L)'
;MAKKTAKASKSAAGAGGVHTILDDNPTLKNTVAQIEKEFGEGAIMPLGVGTAVPIRGIPSGSLSLDIALGGQGIPCGRVVEIFGPESSGKTTLALHVVASAQKRGGIAAFIDAEHALDPTWAKKLGVELETLLVSQPGSGEEAMHITEMLIK
;
A
#
# COMPACT_ATOMS: atom_id res chain seq x y z
N MET A 1 41.88 -29.50 19.70
CA MET A 1 40.49 -29.22 20.12
C MET A 1 40.05 -27.94 19.43
N ALA A 2 39.43 -27.98 18.25
CA ALA A 2 37.99 -28.16 17.99
C ALA A 2 37.09 -27.12 18.68
N LYS A 3 36.69 -26.04 17.98
CA LYS A 3 35.33 -25.91 17.39
C LYS A 3 35.03 -24.49 16.86
N LYS A 4 34.67 -24.48 15.57
CA LYS A 4 33.54 -23.78 14.91
C LYS A 4 33.47 -22.24 14.90
N THR A 5 33.90 -21.73 13.76
CA THR A 5 33.24 -20.73 12.91
C THR A 5 31.70 -20.84 12.90
N ALA A 6 31.01 -19.71 13.11
CA ALA A 6 29.61 -19.53 12.75
C ALA A 6 29.51 -18.50 11.61
N LYS A 7 29.40 -19.02 10.38
CA LYS A 7 29.15 -18.27 9.15
C LYS A 7 27.66 -17.91 9.12
N ALA A 8 27.35 -16.62 9.03
CA ALA A 8 25.99 -16.13 8.83
C ALA A 8 25.36 -16.79 7.58
N SER A 9 24.17 -17.34 7.78
CA SER A 9 23.39 -18.09 6.81
C SER A 9 22.93 -17.18 5.67
N LYS A 10 23.40 -17.46 4.44
CA LYS A 10 22.83 -16.92 3.20
C LYS A 10 21.46 -17.58 2.97
N SER A 11 20.40 -16.79 2.91
CA SER A 11 19.08 -17.22 2.43
C SER A 11 19.16 -17.54 0.92
N ALA A 12 19.43 -18.80 0.60
CA ALA A 12 19.58 -19.31 -0.77
C ALA A 12 18.41 -20.21 -1.20
N ALA A 13 17.16 -19.83 -0.89
CA ALA A 13 15.99 -20.69 -1.13
C ALA A 13 15.01 -20.20 -2.22
N GLY A 14 15.22 -19.02 -2.83
CA GLY A 14 14.26 -18.45 -3.81
C GLY A 14 14.70 -18.50 -5.29
N ALA A 15 16.00 -18.65 -5.58
CA ALA A 15 16.53 -18.47 -6.94
C ALA A 15 16.44 -19.71 -7.86
N GLY A 16 16.13 -20.89 -7.30
CA GLY A 16 16.30 -22.17 -8.01
C GLY A 16 15.20 -22.55 -9.01
N GLY A 17 13.95 -22.08 -8.81
CA GLY A 17 12.81 -22.53 -9.63
C GLY A 17 12.45 -21.62 -10.82
N VAL A 18 13.08 -20.45 -10.91
CA VAL A 18 12.77 -19.45 -11.94
C VAL A 18 13.78 -19.47 -13.08
N HIS A 19 15.05 -19.69 -12.77
CA HIS A 19 16.08 -19.96 -13.77
C HIS A 19 15.68 -21.14 -14.66
N THR A 20 15.06 -22.19 -14.10
CA THR A 20 14.58 -23.34 -14.87
C THR A 20 13.51 -22.96 -15.91
N ILE A 21 12.50 -22.14 -15.58
CA ILE A 21 11.39 -21.86 -16.52
C ILE A 21 11.84 -20.99 -17.71
N LEU A 22 12.70 -20.00 -17.47
CA LEU A 22 13.19 -19.09 -18.51
C LEU A 22 14.30 -19.72 -19.35
N ASP A 23 15.11 -20.61 -18.77
CA ASP A 23 16.18 -21.29 -19.50
C ASP A 23 15.66 -22.52 -20.28
N ASP A 24 14.58 -23.16 -19.83
CA ASP A 24 13.95 -24.30 -20.52
C ASP A 24 13.07 -23.88 -21.72
N ASN A 25 12.73 -22.59 -21.87
CA ASN A 25 11.90 -22.09 -22.96
C ASN A 25 12.49 -20.83 -23.64
N PRO A 26 13.24 -20.99 -24.75
CA PRO A 26 13.92 -19.89 -25.43
C PRO A 26 12.94 -18.86 -26.03
N THR A 27 11.74 -19.29 -26.42
CA THR A 27 10.70 -18.39 -26.93
C THR A 27 10.22 -17.47 -25.82
N LEU A 28 9.96 -18.01 -24.64
CA LEU A 28 9.54 -17.23 -23.47
C LEU A 28 10.59 -16.21 -23.05
N LYS A 29 11.88 -16.60 -23.08
CA LYS A 29 13.01 -15.72 -22.76
C LYS A 29 13.09 -14.52 -23.70
N ASN A 30 12.89 -14.73 -25.00
CA ASN A 30 12.88 -13.65 -25.99
C ASN A 30 11.67 -12.72 -25.80
N THR A 31 10.49 -13.27 -25.52
CA THR A 31 9.29 -12.48 -25.25
C THR A 31 9.46 -11.61 -24.01
N VAL A 32 10.03 -12.15 -22.93
CA VAL A 32 10.33 -11.40 -21.70
C VAL A 32 11.31 -10.26 -21.98
N ALA A 33 12.39 -10.51 -22.73
CA ALA A 33 13.36 -9.47 -23.09
C ALA A 33 12.75 -8.38 -23.99
N GLN A 34 11.81 -8.73 -24.87
CA GLN A 34 11.10 -7.76 -25.69
C GLN A 34 10.18 -6.87 -24.84
N ILE A 35 9.47 -7.44 -23.87
CA ILE A 35 8.62 -6.70 -22.93
C ILE A 35 9.48 -5.71 -22.12
N GLU A 36 10.62 -6.14 -21.58
CA GLU A 36 11.52 -5.26 -20.83
C GLU A 36 12.08 -4.12 -21.69
N LYS A 37 12.36 -4.37 -22.97
CA LYS A 37 12.83 -3.34 -23.90
C LYS A 37 11.75 -2.30 -24.24
N GLU A 38 10.50 -2.73 -24.38
CA GLU A 38 9.38 -1.85 -24.74
C GLU A 38 8.83 -1.06 -23.54
N PHE A 39 8.79 -1.67 -22.35
CA PHE A 39 8.10 -1.13 -21.18
C PHE A 39 9.01 -0.81 -19.99
N GLY A 40 10.31 -1.10 -20.09
CA GLY A 40 11.31 -0.83 -19.06
C GLY A 40 11.69 -2.04 -18.21
N GLU A 41 12.81 -1.91 -17.50
CA GLU A 41 13.33 -2.95 -16.61
C GLU A 41 12.34 -3.26 -15.48
N GLY A 42 12.04 -4.54 -15.25
CA GLY A 42 11.05 -4.96 -14.24
C GLY A 42 9.58 -4.90 -14.69
N ALA A 43 9.30 -4.59 -15.96
CA ALA A 43 7.95 -4.64 -16.54
C ALA A 43 7.32 -6.05 -16.46
N ILE A 44 8.14 -7.09 -16.46
CA ILE A 44 7.73 -8.47 -16.19
C ILE A 44 8.80 -9.16 -15.37
N MET A 45 8.44 -9.67 -14.20
CA MET A 45 9.36 -10.39 -13.34
C MET A 45 8.69 -11.61 -12.71
N PRO A 46 9.43 -12.71 -12.55
CA PRO A 46 8.94 -13.87 -11.81
C PRO A 46 8.66 -13.50 -10.35
N LEU A 47 7.45 -13.81 -9.89
CA LEU A 47 6.91 -13.37 -8.60
C LEU A 47 7.76 -13.80 -7.39
N GLY A 48 8.54 -14.87 -7.53
CA GLY A 48 9.43 -15.40 -6.49
C GLY A 48 10.85 -14.84 -6.46
N VAL A 49 11.26 -14.02 -7.43
CA VAL A 49 12.64 -13.48 -7.52
C VAL A 49 12.75 -12.07 -6.92
N GLY A 50 11.64 -11.44 -6.54
CA GLY A 50 11.66 -10.20 -5.78
C GLY A 50 12.01 -10.45 -4.31
N THR A 51 13.03 -9.75 -3.79
CA THR A 51 13.07 -9.47 -2.34
C THR A 51 11.76 -8.78 -1.99
N ALA A 52 10.95 -9.37 -1.12
CA ALA A 52 9.73 -8.73 -0.62
C ALA A 52 10.11 -7.37 -0.05
N VAL A 53 9.80 -6.30 -0.79
CA VAL A 53 10.03 -4.94 -0.32
C VAL A 53 9.13 -4.74 0.89
N PRO A 54 9.66 -4.40 2.07
CA PRO A 54 8.82 -4.18 3.24
C PRO A 54 7.84 -3.04 2.93
N ILE A 55 6.55 -3.36 2.88
CA ILE A 55 5.50 -2.38 2.64
C ILE A 55 5.26 -1.65 3.95
N ARG A 56 5.61 -0.36 4.00
CA ARG A 56 5.29 0.48 5.17
C ARG A 56 3.78 0.53 5.37
N GLY A 57 3.30 0.32 6.59
CA GLY A 57 1.89 0.50 6.93
C GLY A 57 1.61 1.74 7.81
N ILE A 58 0.34 2.15 7.82
CA ILE A 58 -0.24 3.19 8.68
C ILE A 58 -1.17 2.50 9.68
N PRO A 59 -0.98 2.69 11.00
CA PRO A 59 -1.88 2.11 11.99
C PRO A 59 -3.33 2.49 11.72
N SER A 60 -4.25 1.53 11.83
CA SER A 60 -5.66 1.75 11.54
C SER A 60 -6.40 2.48 12.67
N GLY A 61 -5.74 2.65 13.82
CA GLY A 61 -6.36 3.07 15.08
C GLY A 61 -7.03 1.93 15.86
N SER A 62 -7.00 0.70 15.33
CA SER A 62 -7.51 -0.51 15.98
C SER A 62 -6.44 -1.59 16.00
N LEU A 63 -5.92 -1.91 17.19
CA LEU A 63 -4.86 -2.90 17.36
C LEU A 63 -5.25 -4.28 16.80
N SER A 64 -6.51 -4.69 16.99
CA SER A 64 -6.99 -5.98 16.49
C SER A 64 -7.00 -6.03 14.96
N LEU A 65 -7.35 -4.92 14.30
CA LEU A 65 -7.30 -4.81 12.85
C LEU A 65 -5.86 -4.78 12.34
N ASP A 66 -4.98 -4.02 12.99
CA ASP A 66 -3.57 -3.97 12.61
C ASP A 66 -2.92 -5.36 12.70
N ILE A 67 -3.22 -6.13 13.75
CA ILE A 67 -2.78 -7.54 13.88
C ILE A 67 -3.34 -8.39 12.74
N ALA A 68 -4.64 -8.27 12.42
CA ALA A 68 -5.26 -9.01 11.33
C ALA A 68 -4.64 -8.67 9.96
N LEU A 69 -4.12 -7.46 9.79
CA LEU A 69 -3.39 -6.99 8.60
C LEU A 69 -1.88 -7.33 8.64
N GLY A 70 -1.47 -8.31 9.44
CA GLY A 70 -0.07 -8.75 9.53
C GLY A 70 0.81 -7.85 10.42
N GLY A 71 0.20 -7.05 11.30
CA GLY A 71 0.87 -6.21 12.30
C GLY A 71 1.37 -4.86 11.78
N GLN A 72 1.05 -4.50 10.53
CA GLN A 72 1.57 -3.27 9.91
C GLN A 72 0.51 -2.19 9.70
N GLY A 73 -0.78 -2.54 9.81
CA GLY A 73 -1.89 -1.65 9.51
C GLY A 73 -2.14 -1.49 8.01
N ILE A 74 -2.66 -0.32 7.60
CA ILE A 74 -3.05 -0.02 6.22
C ILE A 74 -1.79 0.15 5.34
N PRO A 75 -1.60 -0.66 4.28
CA PRO A 75 -0.39 -0.61 3.44
C PRO A 75 -0.27 0.68 2.62
N CYS A 76 0.89 1.34 2.68
CA CYS A 76 1.20 2.49 1.82
C CYS A 76 1.50 2.07 0.37
N GLY A 77 1.20 2.95 -0.58
CA GLY A 77 1.44 2.71 -2.01
C GLY A 77 0.52 1.67 -2.62
N ARG A 78 -0.61 1.37 -1.96
CA ARG A 78 -1.65 0.43 -2.38
C ARG A 78 -3.01 1.08 -2.24
N VAL A 79 -3.95 0.65 -3.06
CA VAL A 79 -5.37 0.99 -2.92
C VAL A 79 -5.99 0.02 -1.91
N VAL A 80 -6.76 0.56 -0.97
CA VAL A 80 -7.46 -0.22 0.05
C VAL A 80 -8.94 0.15 0.01
N GLU A 81 -9.80 -0.86 -0.07
CA GLU A 81 -11.24 -0.70 -0.07
C GLU A 81 -11.81 -1.08 1.31
N ILE A 82 -12.63 -0.19 1.88
CA ILE A 82 -13.38 -0.44 3.11
C ILE A 82 -14.87 -0.34 2.76
N PHE A 83 -15.54 -1.48 2.66
CA PHE A 83 -16.96 -1.56 2.32
C PHE A 83 -17.80 -2.15 3.46
N GLY A 84 -19.12 -1.95 3.41
CA GLY A 84 -20.06 -2.46 4.39
C GLY A 84 -21.31 -1.59 4.55
N PRO A 85 -22.27 -2.02 5.41
CA PRO A 85 -23.54 -1.33 5.61
C PRO A 85 -23.39 0.15 6.01
N GLU A 86 -24.44 0.93 5.79
CA GLU A 86 -24.52 2.28 6.36
C GLU A 86 -24.35 2.23 7.89
N SER A 87 -23.72 3.25 8.45
CA SER A 87 -23.42 3.33 9.89
C SER A 87 -22.54 2.21 10.46
N SER A 88 -21.90 1.37 9.63
CA SER A 88 -20.96 0.33 10.11
C SER A 88 -19.62 0.85 10.61
N GLY A 89 -19.34 2.16 10.44
CA GLY A 89 -18.11 2.81 10.90
C GLY A 89 -17.02 2.98 9.83
N LYS A 90 -17.33 2.80 8.54
CA LYS A 90 -16.38 2.99 7.41
C LYS A 90 -15.62 4.31 7.49
N THR A 91 -16.35 5.42 7.54
CA THR A 91 -15.78 6.78 7.61
C THR A 91 -15.02 6.99 8.91
N THR A 92 -15.52 6.47 10.04
CA THR A 92 -14.82 6.53 11.32
C THR A 92 -13.46 5.82 11.26
N LEU A 93 -13.39 4.64 10.65
CA LEU A 93 -12.14 3.91 10.46
C LEU A 93 -11.19 4.68 9.53
N ALA A 94 -11.69 5.22 8.42
CA ALA A 94 -10.89 6.04 7.51
C ALA A 94 -10.30 7.28 8.22
N LEU A 95 -11.09 7.97 9.05
CA LEU A 95 -10.63 9.12 9.83
C LEU A 95 -9.59 8.74 10.90
N HIS A 96 -9.69 7.55 11.50
CA HIS A 96 -8.62 7.05 12.39
C HIS A 96 -7.30 6.77 11.66
N VAL A 97 -7.37 6.26 10.42
CA VAL A 97 -6.19 6.08 9.57
C VAL A 97 -5.58 7.43 9.23
N VAL A 98 -6.40 8.43 8.86
CA VAL A 98 -5.98 9.82 8.61
C VAL A 98 -5.28 10.41 9.83
N ALA A 99 -5.92 10.33 11.00
CA ALA A 99 -5.33 10.81 12.26
C ALA A 99 -3.98 10.13 12.56
N SER A 100 -3.87 8.82 12.31
CA SER A 100 -2.64 8.06 12.51
C SER A 100 -1.54 8.43 11.51
N ALA A 101 -1.91 8.79 10.27
CA ALA A 101 -0.98 9.32 9.27
C ALA A 101 -0.45 10.70 9.68
N GLN A 102 -1.34 11.62 10.06
CA GLN A 102 -0.99 12.98 10.49
C GLN A 102 -0.09 12.97 11.73
N LYS A 103 -0.39 12.15 12.74
CA LYS A 103 0.46 11.98 13.94
C LYS A 103 1.90 11.55 13.63
N ARG A 104 2.14 10.94 12.47
CA ARG A 104 3.46 10.51 12.00
C ARG A 104 4.09 11.50 11.03
N GLY A 105 3.57 12.74 10.97
CA GLY A 105 4.04 13.80 10.09
C GLY A 105 3.61 13.66 8.64
N GLY A 106 2.63 12.80 8.35
CA GLY A 106 2.05 12.65 7.01
C GLY A 106 1.02 13.72 6.69
N ILE A 107 0.79 13.95 5.40
CA ILE A 107 -0.30 14.79 4.89
C ILE A 107 -1.45 13.87 4.46
N ALA A 108 -2.68 14.27 4.71
CA ALA A 108 -3.87 13.54 4.30
C ALA A 108 -4.79 14.43 3.46
N ALA A 109 -5.45 13.80 2.48
CA ALA A 109 -6.52 14.42 1.71
C ALA A 109 -7.78 13.56 1.83
N PHE A 110 -8.94 14.21 1.89
CA PHE A 110 -10.25 13.60 1.99
C PHE A 110 -11.12 14.07 0.82
N ILE A 111 -11.55 13.13 -0.02
CA ILE A 111 -12.45 13.40 -1.14
C ILE A 111 -13.87 13.07 -0.67
N ASP A 112 -14.59 14.09 -0.22
CA ASP A 112 -15.94 13.98 0.31
C ASP A 112 -16.97 14.03 -0.82
N ALA A 113 -17.16 12.91 -1.51
CA ALA A 113 -18.17 12.77 -2.55
C ALA A 113 -19.61 12.69 -1.99
N GLU A 114 -19.78 12.36 -0.70
CA GLU A 114 -21.09 12.25 -0.04
C GLU A 114 -21.55 13.56 0.62
N HIS A 115 -20.67 14.56 0.67
CA HIS A 115 -20.93 15.87 1.29
C HIS A 115 -21.40 15.74 2.75
N ALA A 116 -20.85 14.73 3.45
CA ALA A 116 -21.34 14.27 4.76
C ALA A 116 -20.26 14.27 5.86
N LEU A 117 -19.05 14.78 5.55
CA LEU A 117 -17.97 14.84 6.54
C LEU A 117 -18.29 15.85 7.65
N ASP A 118 -18.32 15.41 8.90
CA ASP A 118 -18.40 16.27 10.09
C ASP A 118 -17.00 16.61 10.63
N PRO A 119 -16.53 17.88 10.51
CA PRO A 119 -15.23 18.28 11.04
C PRO A 119 -15.12 18.14 12.57
N THR A 120 -16.24 18.31 13.29
CA THR A 120 -16.29 18.18 14.75
C THR A 120 -16.03 16.74 15.17
N TRP A 121 -16.62 15.78 14.45
CA TRP A 121 -16.34 14.36 14.65
C TRP A 121 -14.90 14.00 14.30
N ALA A 122 -14.41 14.42 13.13
CA ALA A 122 -13.03 14.19 12.72
C ALA A 122 -12.01 14.67 13.77
N LYS A 123 -12.21 15.88 14.31
CA LYS A 123 -11.36 16.43 15.38
C LYS A 123 -11.37 15.56 16.64
N LYS A 124 -12.53 15.05 17.06
CA LYS A 124 -12.65 14.14 18.21
C LYS A 124 -11.89 12.82 18.00
N LEU A 125 -11.78 12.35 16.76
CA LEU A 125 -11.00 11.16 16.40
C LEU A 125 -9.48 11.43 16.32
N GLY A 126 -9.06 12.69 16.49
CA GLY A 126 -7.66 13.10 16.49
C GLY A 126 -7.12 13.50 15.12
N VAL A 127 -8.00 13.82 14.17
CA VAL A 127 -7.62 14.43 12.89
C VAL A 127 -7.23 15.89 13.13
N GLU A 128 -6.08 16.29 12.58
CA GLU A 128 -5.63 17.69 12.58
C GLU A 128 -6.28 18.44 11.43
N LEU A 129 -7.33 19.21 11.74
CA LEU A 129 -8.17 19.84 10.72
C LEU A 129 -7.41 20.88 9.88
N GLU A 130 -6.45 21.60 10.47
CA GLU A 130 -5.69 22.64 9.78
C GLU A 130 -4.76 22.08 8.69
N THR A 131 -4.48 20.78 8.74
CA THR A 131 -3.58 20.11 7.78
C THR A 131 -4.31 19.08 6.90
N LEU A 132 -5.62 18.91 7.08
CA LEU A 132 -6.43 18.02 6.27
C LEU A 132 -6.89 18.74 4.99
N LEU A 133 -6.46 18.25 3.83
CA LEU A 133 -6.98 18.72 2.55
C LEU A 133 -8.37 18.11 2.32
N VAL A 134 -9.38 18.90 2.00
CA VAL A 134 -10.74 18.42 1.72
C VAL A 134 -11.18 18.89 0.34
N SER A 135 -11.75 17.98 -0.45
CA SER A 135 -12.39 18.29 -1.73
C SER A 135 -13.83 17.75 -1.72
N GLN A 136 -14.77 18.56 -2.22
CA GLN A 136 -16.17 18.21 -2.41
C GLN A 136 -16.50 18.25 -3.91
N PRO A 137 -16.17 17.20 -4.66
CA PRO A 137 -16.35 17.17 -6.11
C PRO A 137 -17.84 17.11 -6.49
N GLY A 138 -18.17 17.62 -7.67
CA GLY A 138 -19.50 17.53 -8.28
C GLY A 138 -19.74 16.25 -9.06
N SER A 139 -18.69 15.51 -9.45
CA SER A 139 -18.80 14.22 -10.14
C SER A 139 -17.69 13.23 -9.76
N GLY A 140 -17.88 11.96 -10.10
CA GLY A 140 -16.88 10.91 -9.87
C GLY A 140 -15.61 11.09 -10.71
N GLU A 141 -15.73 11.63 -11.92
CA GLU A 141 -14.61 11.96 -12.80
C GLU A 141 -13.75 13.08 -12.20
N GLU A 142 -14.39 14.12 -11.67
CA GLU A 142 -13.71 15.20 -10.96
C GLU A 142 -12.99 14.66 -9.71
N ALA A 143 -13.66 13.82 -8.92
CA ALA A 143 -13.08 13.16 -7.75
C ALA A 143 -11.81 12.36 -8.11
N MET A 144 -11.86 11.59 -9.20
CA MET A 144 -10.73 10.79 -9.68
C MET A 144 -9.60 11.66 -10.20
N HIS A 145 -9.91 12.72 -10.95
CA HIS A 145 -8.90 13.64 -11.48
C HIS A 145 -8.15 14.37 -10.36
N ILE A 146 -8.85 14.85 -9.34
CA ILE A 146 -8.24 15.46 -8.15
C ILE A 146 -7.35 14.44 -7.43
N THR A 147 -7.83 13.21 -7.27
CA THR A 147 -7.05 12.12 -6.63
C THR A 147 -5.76 11.83 -7.41
N GLU A 148 -5.82 11.78 -8.74
CA GLU A 148 -4.63 11.58 -9.58
C GLU A 148 -3.62 12.73 -9.44
N MET A 149 -4.09 13.98 -9.42
CA MET A 149 -3.22 15.15 -9.24
C MET A 149 -2.50 15.17 -7.89
N LEU A 150 -3.10 14.61 -6.83
CA LEU A 150 -2.52 14.55 -5.49
C LEU A 150 -1.46 13.45 -5.32
N ILE A 151 -1.49 12.42 -6.17
CA ILE A 151 -0.61 11.24 -6.06
C ILE A 151 0.63 11.36 -6.97
N LYS A 152 0.64 12.32 -7.91
CA LYS A 152 1.80 12.65 -8.76
C LYS A 152 2.93 13.31 -7.97
#